data_AF-D9PI79-F1
#
_entry.id   AF-D9PI79-F1
#
_cell.length_a   1.000
_cell.length_b   1.000
_cell.length_c   1.000
_cell.angle_alpha   90.00
_cell.angle_beta   90.00
_cell.angle_gamma   90.00
#
_symmetry.space_group_name_H-M   'P 1'
#
loop_
_entity.id
_entity.type
_entity.pdbx_description
1 polymer ?
#
loop_
_entity_poly.entity_id
_entity_poly.type
_entity_poly.pdbx_seq_one_letter_code
_entity_poly.pdbx_strand_id
1 'polypeptide(L)'
;MGVSLPENAREFFGPLMKAVEEYASAPRPSTKIDIGLDYFNTSSSKVLTVILKLMESVNAMDGYSVSVNWYYDEDDDDMLDEMNNFKDMFKLQFTPITK
;
A
#
# COMPACT_ATOMS: atom_id res chain seq x y z
N MET A 1 -17.79 8.17 -19.70
CA MET A 1 -16.58 8.59 -18.94
C MET A 1 -17.06 9.37 -17.73
N GLY A 2 -16.95 8.79 -16.53
CA GLY A 2 -17.35 9.44 -15.29
C GLY A 2 -16.21 9.32 -14.30
N VAL A 3 -15.43 10.38 -14.14
CA VAL A 3 -14.48 10.49 -13.03
C VAL A 3 -15.23 11.21 -11.91
N SER A 4 -15.71 10.43 -10.94
CA SER A 4 -16.36 10.93 -9.73
C SER A 4 -15.52 10.51 -8.53
N LEU A 5 -14.59 11.36 -8.12
CA LEU A 5 -14.07 11.38 -6.75
C LEU A 5 -14.63 12.67 -6.15
N PRO A 6 -15.51 12.59 -5.13
CA PRO A 6 -15.01 12.44 -3.75
C PRO A 6 -15.82 11.55 -2.78
N GLU A 7 -17.08 11.19 -3.02
CA GLU A 7 -17.90 10.48 -2.01
C GLU A 7 -17.59 8.97 -1.94
N ASN A 8 -17.65 8.25 -3.06
CA ASN A 8 -17.50 6.78 -3.06
C ASN A 8 -16.11 6.28 -2.63
N ALA A 9 -15.02 6.92 -3.06
CA ALA A 9 -13.68 6.45 -2.67
C ALA A 9 -13.36 6.77 -1.21
N ARG A 10 -13.88 7.87 -0.66
CA ARG A 10 -13.67 8.20 0.76
C ARG A 10 -14.51 7.30 1.67
N GLU A 11 -15.71 6.92 1.26
CA GLU A 11 -16.50 5.91 1.96
C GLU A 11 -15.87 4.52 1.90
N PHE A 12 -15.32 4.13 0.74
CA PHE A 12 -14.68 2.83 0.57
C PHE A 12 -13.33 2.72 1.32
N PHE A 13 -12.45 3.72 1.16
CA PHE A 13 -11.11 3.70 1.73
C PHE A 13 -11.01 4.36 3.10
N GLY A 14 -12.01 5.11 3.54
CA GLY A 14 -12.02 5.80 4.83
C GLY A 14 -11.87 4.85 6.03
N PRO A 15 -12.66 3.77 6.12
CA PRO A 15 -12.49 2.77 7.19
C PRO A 15 -11.11 2.11 7.17
N LEU A 16 -10.58 1.80 5.99
CA LEU A 16 -9.23 1.24 5.83
C LEU A 16 -8.17 2.23 6.32
N MET A 17 -8.24 3.50 5.88
CA MET A 17 -7.29 4.54 6.26
C MET A 17 -7.30 4.74 7.78
N LYS A 18 -8.48 4.81 8.39
CA LYS A 18 -8.63 4.93 9.85
C LYS A 18 -8.00 3.75 10.58
N ALA A 19 -8.20 2.52 10.10
CA ALA A 19 -7.58 1.34 10.71
C ALA A 19 -6.05 1.36 10.61
N VAL A 20 -5.51 1.84 9.49
CA VAL A 20 -4.07 2.01 9.27
C VAL A 20 -3.50 3.10 10.19
N GLU A 21 -4.18 4.23 10.35
CA GLU A 21 -3.80 5.32 11.28
C GLU A 21 -3.83 4.88 12.75
N GLU A 22 -4.88 4.15 13.15
CA GLU A 22 -5.00 3.59 14.49
C GLU A 22 -3.88 2.58 14.77
N TYR A 23 -3.55 1.72 13.80
CA TYR A 23 -2.42 0.79 13.91
C TYR A 23 -1.08 1.54 14.04
N ALA A 24 -0.86 2.56 13.22
CA ALA A 24 0.39 3.33 13.22
C ALA A 24 0.63 4.10 14.54
N SER A 25 -0.40 4.30 15.36
CA SER A 25 -0.27 4.93 16.68
C SER A 25 0.35 4.01 17.75
N ALA A 26 0.24 2.69 17.56
CA ALA A 26 0.85 1.68 18.43
C ALA A 26 1.21 0.42 17.61
N PRO A 27 2.18 0.53 16.68
CA PRO A 27 2.49 -0.54 15.74
C PRO A 27 3.17 -1.71 16.46
N ARG A 28 3.15 -2.88 15.83
CA ARG A 28 4.00 -4.00 16.27
C ARG A 28 5.44 -3.78 15.80
N PRO A 29 6.45 -4.30 16.52
CA PRO A 29 7.86 -4.20 16.12
C PRO A 29 8.15 -4.71 14.70
N SER A 30 7.33 -5.64 14.20
CA SER A 30 7.36 -6.09 12.81
C SER A 30 5.96 -6.02 12.23
N THR A 31 5.84 -5.28 11.13
CA THR A 31 4.60 -5.09 10.37
C THR A 31 4.79 -5.69 8.99
N LYS A 32 3.84 -6.52 8.57
CA LYS A 32 3.79 -7.08 7.22
C LYS A 32 2.54 -6.57 6.52
N ILE A 33 2.70 -6.05 5.31
CA ILE A 33 1.63 -5.54 4.47
C ILE A 33 1.54 -6.47 3.26
N ASP A 34 0.42 -7.15 3.10
CA ASP A 34 0.15 -8.02 1.95
C ASP A 34 -0.79 -7.27 0.99
N ILE A 35 -0.33 -7.00 -0.23
CA ILE A 35 -1.07 -6.28 -1.27
C ILE A 35 -1.31 -7.25 -2.41
N GLY A 36 -2.57 -7.65 -2.62
CA GLY A 36 -2.98 -8.40 -3.80
C GLY A 36 -4.18 -7.72 -4.44
N LEU A 37 -3.95 -7.06 -5.57
CA LEU A 37 -4.99 -6.33 -6.30
C LEU A 37 -5.09 -6.92 -7.70
N ASP A 38 -6.30 -7.24 -8.15
CA ASP A 38 -6.55 -7.77 -9.51
C ASP A 38 -6.81 -6.63 -10.53
N TYR A 39 -7.05 -5.41 -10.04
CA TYR A 39 -7.17 -4.22 -10.89
C TYR A 39 -6.85 -2.96 -10.09
N PHE A 40 -5.93 -2.15 -10.60
CA PHE A 40 -5.47 -0.92 -9.98
C PHE A 40 -5.76 0.28 -10.87
N ASN A 41 -6.43 1.30 -10.32
CA ASN A 41 -6.66 2.56 -11.01
C ASN A 41 -6.05 3.73 -10.24
N THR A 42 -6.01 4.91 -10.87
CA THR A 42 -5.41 6.13 -10.30
C THR A 42 -5.96 6.51 -8.92
N SER A 43 -7.21 6.16 -8.60
CA SER A 43 -7.80 6.41 -7.28
C SER A 43 -7.20 5.49 -6.21
N SER A 44 -6.96 4.23 -6.58
CA SER A 44 -6.36 3.21 -5.71
C SER A 44 -4.88 3.52 -5.45
N SER A 45 -4.14 4.01 -6.46
CA SER A 45 -2.74 4.45 -6.32
C SER A 45 -2.56 5.57 -5.31
N LYS A 46 -3.49 6.53 -5.29
CA LYS A 46 -3.45 7.64 -4.32
C LYS A 46 -3.60 7.14 -2.90
N VAL A 47 -4.55 6.23 -2.66
CA VAL A 47 -4.78 5.70 -1.31
C VAL A 47 -3.60 4.83 -0.87
N LEU A 48 -3.09 3.97 -1.75
CA LEU A 48 -1.95 3.13 -1.44
C LEU A 48 -0.70 3.97 -1.14
N THR A 49 -0.46 5.04 -1.90
CA THR A 49 0.61 6.01 -1.62
C THR A 49 0.50 6.57 -0.20
N VAL A 50 -0.71 6.94 0.24
CA VAL A 50 -0.93 7.49 1.59
C VAL A 50 -0.66 6.43 2.67
N ILE A 51 -1.12 5.19 2.47
CA ILE A 51 -0.88 4.06 3.40
C ILE A 51 0.62 3.78 3.49
N LEU A 52 1.32 3.64 2.36
CA LEU A 52 2.75 3.35 2.31
C LEU A 52 3.58 4.48 2.94
N LYS A 53 3.19 5.75 2.76
CA LYS A 53 3.82 6.91 3.41
C LYS A 53 3.76 6.84 4.95
N LEU A 54 2.60 6.47 5.48
CA LEU A 54 2.41 6.30 6.91
C LEU A 54 3.25 5.13 7.44
N MET A 55 3.29 4.04 6.69
CA MET A 55 4.06 2.84 7.04
C MET A 55 5.57 3.03 6.93
N GLU A 56 6.04 3.84 5.97
CA GLU A 56 7.43 4.29 5.90
C GLU A 56 7.82 5.08 7.17
N SER A 57 6.91 5.91 7.68
CA SER A 57 7.15 6.65 8.94
C SER A 57 7.28 5.70 10.14
N VAL A 58 6.50 4.61 10.18
CA VAL A 58 6.65 3.54 11.17
C VAL A 58 7.98 2.81 11.02
N ASN A 59 8.37 2.48 9.78
CA ASN A 59 9.64 1.82 9.48
C ASN A 59 10.88 2.65 9.88
N ALA A 60 10.74 3.97 9.89
CA ALA A 60 11.80 4.89 10.31
C ALA A 60 11.97 4.98 11.84
N MET A 61 11.07 4.41 12.64
CA MET A 61 11.16 4.38 14.09
C MET A 61 12.11 3.27 14.56
N ASP A 62 12.94 3.55 15.57
CA ASP A 62 13.86 2.56 16.14
C ASP A 62 13.11 1.35 16.73
N GLY A 63 13.57 0.14 16.39
CA GLY A 63 12.98 -1.11 16.86
C GLY A 63 11.73 -1.55 16.09
N TYR A 64 11.34 -0.83 15.04
CA TYR A 64 10.24 -1.18 14.15
C TYR A 64 10.75 -1.54 12.75
N SER A 65 10.01 -2.41 12.07
CA SER A 65 10.30 -2.84 10.71
C SER A 65 9.00 -3.05 9.95
N VAL A 66 8.99 -2.64 8.68
CA VAL A 66 7.85 -2.82 7.80
C VAL A 66 8.28 -3.46 6.47
N SER A 67 7.62 -4.55 6.12
CA SER A 67 7.79 -5.25 4.83
C SER A 67 6.48 -5.31 4.06
N VAL A 68 6.57 -5.19 2.73
CA VAL A 68 5.46 -5.23 1.79
C VAL A 68 5.61 -6.47 0.90
N ASN A 69 4.59 -7.32 0.90
CA ASN A 69 4.44 -8.43 -0.02
C ASN A 69 3.47 -8.02 -1.13
N TRP A 70 3.91 -8.11 -2.38
CA TRP A 70 3.14 -7.71 -3.54
C TRP A 70 2.74 -8.93 -4.36
N TYR A 71 1.46 -9.29 -4.30
CA TYR A 71 0.89 -10.42 -5.01
C TYR A 71 0.40 -9.98 -6.39
N TYR A 72 0.96 -10.56 -7.43
CA TYR A 72 0.63 -10.26 -8.83
C TYR A 72 0.54 -11.57 -9.64
N ASP A 73 -0.13 -11.53 -10.79
CA ASP A 73 -0.14 -12.64 -11.73
C ASP A 73 1.15 -12.63 -12.57
N GLU A 74 1.75 -13.80 -12.82
CA GLU A 74 3.06 -13.88 -13.49
C GLU A 74 3.08 -13.27 -14.90
N ASP A 75 1.92 -13.24 -15.56
CA ASP A 75 1.72 -12.68 -16.89
C ASP A 75 1.35 -11.18 -16.88
N ASP A 76 1.26 -10.55 -15.70
CA ASP A 76 0.90 -9.13 -15.52
C ASP A 76 2.14 -8.27 -15.22
N ASP A 77 2.92 -8.02 -16.28
CA ASP A 77 4.12 -7.17 -16.24
C ASP A 77 3.81 -5.73 -15.77
N ASP A 78 2.63 -5.19 -16.12
CA ASP A 78 2.21 -3.85 -15.72
C ASP A 78 2.07 -3.74 -14.19
N MET A 79 1.55 -4.78 -13.52
CA MET A 79 1.48 -4.82 -12.05
C MET A 79 2.85 -4.91 -11.39
N LEU A 80 3.81 -5.59 -12.01
CA LEU A 80 5.18 -5.65 -11.51
C LEU A 80 5.89 -4.30 -11.64
N ASP A 81 5.70 -3.60 -12.76
CA ASP A 81 6.25 -2.26 -12.98
C ASP A 81 5.69 -1.24 -11.99
N GLU A 82 4.39 -1.27 -11.70
CA GLU A 82 3.78 -0.44 -10.65
C GLU A 82 4.40 -0.72 -9.26
N MET A 83 4.64 -1.99 -8.91
CA MET A 83 5.33 -2.34 -7.66
C MET A 83 6.73 -1.76 -7.60
N ASN A 84 7.48 -1.84 -8.71
CA ASN A 84 8.81 -1.24 -8.81
C ASN A 84 8.75 0.28 -8.64
N ASN A 85 7.76 0.97 -9.23
CA ASN A 85 7.54 2.39 -9.03
C ASN A 85 7.32 2.73 -7.53
N PHE A 86 6.53 1.94 -6.81
CA PHE A 86 6.34 2.14 -5.37
C PHE A 86 7.62 1.87 -4.56
N LYS A 87 8.38 0.85 -4.94
CA LYS A 87 9.65 0.50 -4.31
C LYS A 87 10.69 1.61 -4.46
N ASP A 88 10.73 2.27 -5.61
CA ASP A 88 11.61 3.43 -5.83
C ASP A 88 11.13 4.68 -5.08
N MET A 89 9.83 4.79 -4.84
CA MET A 89 9.24 5.94 -4.14
C MET A 89 9.34 5.86 -2.60
N PHE A 90 9.44 4.64 -2.03
CA PHE A 90 9.39 4.42 -0.58
C PHE A 90 10.54 3.56 -0.06
N LYS A 91 11.07 3.90 1.11
CA LYS A 91 12.10 3.13 1.83
C LYS A 91 11.49 1.98 2.63
N LEU A 92 10.77 1.10 1.93
CA LEU A 92 10.15 -0.09 2.46
C LEU A 92 10.69 -1.32 1.72
N GLN A 93 10.69 -2.47 2.39
CA GLN A 93 11.11 -3.73 1.77
C GLN A 93 9.95 -4.30 0.95
N PHE A 94 9.99 -4.19 -0.37
CA PHE A 94 9.02 -4.83 -1.27
C PHE A 94 9.50 -6.21 -1.73
N THR A 95 8.60 -7.19 -1.65
CA THR A 95 8.82 -8.57 -2.10
C THR A 95 7.72 -8.96 -3.09
N PRO A 96 8.04 -9.20 -4.38
CA PRO A 96 7.08 -9.74 -5.33
C PRO A 96 6.75 -11.20 -4.99
N ILE A 97 5.47 -11.56 -5.07
CA ILE A 97 4.94 -12.90 -4.86
C ILE A 97 4.00 -13.19 -6.02
N THR A 98 4.27 -14.23 -6.79
CA THR A 98 3.36 -14.70 -7.84
C THR A 98 2.16 -15.39 -7.19
N LYS A 99 0.95 -15.08 -7.66
CA LYS A 99 -0.29 -15.76 -7.23
C LYS A 99 -0.39 -17.19 -7.74
#